data_AF-A0A015JDV1-F1
#
_entry.id   AF-A0A015JDV1-F1
#
_cell.length_a   1.000
_cell.length_b   1.000
_cell.length_c   1.000
_cell.angle_alpha   90.00
_cell.angle_beta   90.00
_cell.angle_gamma   90.00
#
_symmetry.space_group_name_H-M   'P 1'
#
loop_
_entity.id
_entity.type
_entity.pdbx_description
1 polymer ?
#
loop_
_entity_poly.entity_id
_entity_poly.type
_entity_poly.pdbx_seq_one_letter_code
_entity_poly.pdbx_strand_id
1 'polypeptide(L)'
;MEYGCAANASLSTRSPCTFSADWECLVPLLTDSQFTSIQSTNLIEFNIFDIFDFAKKKYDILQRALTQNHVISLQLQDNIILDLLDSSTSRNDLLTIQRILAPFDNNNYYIFEFYTDGSLIELGTEQCSISCAFAQISDLFDIPHVEFYSTIDKWPSAYRGELLAVLLALSVVPKNSKVRINTDSLNIITQFEKLKKSRFSQTSREYFKANNNFLWAILCRIILTLNLHVEMFKVVAHGDDMGNNYVDNLAKIAHTDQDRYIVFRRDACMMKVLPCWNGIIIENKLRSFLKNICNYKGLEKFINLNRNSKYRTLEVDWTSTFSCLNCDINNNETSVSSSKTKAQKVHLLIEEIPTIEQMKKSLLDLYDGWMCPICGLHDETFNHVWTCSGHYDIINNIRDKTINHLLTWILEYNDNIQDFNALMALDIWDISYDPNMFTFIDLLKGIIPMSLTELLSSWTTKKNVVDVLIQMRQFIFNEIFEEVWIPRCSHLKEFKRSMGLTKKKKLEFKSVRSLPSNNSSNNNIIHYDSLDSVRNYIYFGKNIIEFYTNLTL
;
A
#
# COMPACT_ATOMS: atom_id res chain seq x y z
N MET A 1 -4.16 23.55 -19.20
CA MET A 1 -3.10 24.50 -18.82
C MET A 1 -2.73 24.18 -17.39
N GLU A 2 -1.42 24.11 -17.15
CA GLU A 2 -0.74 23.58 -15.96
C GLU A 2 -1.31 24.05 -14.63
N TYR A 3 -1.61 23.11 -13.73
CA TYR A 3 -1.44 23.28 -12.28
C TYR A 3 -1.09 21.92 -11.67
N GLY A 4 0.20 21.61 -11.74
CA GLY A 4 0.84 20.53 -11.00
C GLY A 4 1.30 21.00 -9.62
N CYS A 5 1.69 20.05 -8.77
CA CYS A 5 2.44 20.31 -7.54
C CYS A 5 3.65 21.19 -7.84
N ALA A 6 3.77 22.35 -7.17
CA ALA A 6 5.00 23.12 -7.21
C ALA A 6 5.30 23.82 -5.87
N ALA A 7 6.25 23.22 -5.14
CA ALA A 7 7.29 23.99 -4.47
C ALA A 7 8.63 23.24 -4.66
N ASN A 8 9.53 23.86 -5.44
CA ASN A 8 10.89 23.45 -5.84
C ASN A 8 11.06 22.35 -6.89
N ALA A 9 10.49 22.59 -8.07
CA ALA A 9 10.87 21.92 -9.31
C ALA A 9 12.38 22.12 -9.61
N SER A 10 13.17 21.11 -9.23
CA SER A 10 14.43 20.63 -9.86
C SER A 10 15.30 19.78 -8.92
N LEU A 11 14.87 19.50 -7.68
CA LEU A 11 15.58 18.59 -6.76
C LEU A 11 14.60 17.60 -6.11
N SER A 12 14.74 16.32 -6.45
CA SER A 12 14.04 15.13 -5.93
C SER A 12 12.60 14.90 -6.45
N THR A 13 12.46 13.99 -7.42
CA THR A 13 11.19 13.39 -7.88
C THR A 13 10.58 12.38 -6.90
N ARG A 14 11.06 12.30 -5.64
CA ARG A 14 10.93 11.08 -4.81
C ARG A 14 10.07 11.21 -3.56
N SER A 15 9.28 12.27 -3.45
CA SER A 15 8.19 12.31 -2.49
C SER A 15 7.02 13.04 -3.15
N PRO A 16 5.79 12.50 -3.10
CA PRO A 16 4.64 13.28 -3.51
C PRO A 16 4.58 14.48 -2.54
N CYS A 17 4.93 15.67 -3.06
CA CYS A 17 5.07 16.94 -2.35
C CYS A 17 6.23 17.00 -1.32
N THR A 18 7.46 17.21 -1.79
CA THR A 18 8.51 17.90 -1.02
C THR A 18 8.42 19.39 -1.29
N PHE A 19 8.68 20.23 -0.28
CA PHE A 19 8.84 21.67 -0.46
C PHE A 19 10.08 22.11 0.31
N SER A 20 10.80 23.12 -0.18
CA SER A 20 11.76 23.80 0.69
C SER A 20 11.10 24.99 1.33
N ALA A 21 11.29 25.13 2.63
CA ALA A 21 11.11 26.39 3.33
C ALA A 21 12.42 26.77 4.00
N ASP A 22 12.58 28.07 4.24
CA ASP A 22 13.67 28.57 5.05
C ASP A 22 13.63 27.88 6.43
N TRP A 23 14.80 27.56 6.97
CA TRP A 23 14.90 26.76 8.20
C TRP A 23 14.17 27.46 9.36
N GLU A 24 14.14 28.80 9.38
CA GLU A 24 13.41 29.63 10.35
C GLU A 24 11.90 29.32 10.40
N CYS A 25 11.30 28.91 9.27
CA CYS A 25 9.89 28.51 9.18
C CYS A 25 9.63 27.09 9.71
N LEU A 26 10.67 26.25 9.79
CA LEU A 26 10.58 24.83 10.17
C LEU A 26 11.11 24.54 11.58
N VAL A 27 11.97 25.39 12.13
CA VAL A 27 12.48 25.33 13.51
C VAL A 27 11.39 25.17 14.58
N PRO A 28 10.20 25.79 14.47
CA PRO A 28 9.14 25.53 15.44
C PRO A 28 8.63 24.08 15.39
N LEU A 29 8.80 23.35 14.29
CA LEU A 29 8.19 22.05 14.03
C LEU A 29 9.18 20.88 14.13
N LEU A 30 10.49 21.12 14.20
CA LEU A 30 11.49 20.04 14.16
C LEU A 30 12.45 20.15 15.37
N THR A 31 12.98 19.03 15.83
CA THR A 31 13.97 19.01 16.92
C THR A 31 15.38 19.21 16.37
N ASP A 32 16.27 19.89 17.12
CA ASP A 32 17.66 20.20 16.73
C ASP A 32 18.45 19.00 16.18
N SER A 33 18.17 17.77 16.63
CA SER A 33 18.81 16.54 16.15
C SER A 33 18.44 16.12 14.73
N GLN A 34 17.43 16.75 14.11
CA GLN A 34 16.96 16.47 12.75
C GLN A 34 17.59 17.39 11.70
N PHE A 35 18.33 18.42 12.13
CA PHE A 35 19.15 19.26 11.26
C PHE A 35 20.52 18.59 11.14
N THR A 36 20.70 17.72 10.14
CA THR A 36 22.03 17.18 9.86
C THR A 36 22.93 18.30 9.38
N SER A 37 24.00 18.57 10.11
CA SER A 37 25.10 19.40 9.62
C SER A 37 25.66 18.77 8.34
N ILE A 38 25.87 19.61 7.32
CA ILE A 38 26.67 19.42 6.08
C ILE A 38 25.82 19.51 4.80
N GLN A 39 25.45 20.73 4.41
CA GLN A 39 25.98 21.47 3.25
C GLN A 39 25.27 22.82 3.20
N SER A 40 25.95 23.87 2.71
CA SER A 40 25.51 25.26 2.66
C SER A 40 24.43 25.50 1.60
N THR A 41 23.32 24.78 1.70
CA THR A 41 22.04 25.05 1.07
C THR A 41 21.01 24.82 2.16
N ASN A 42 20.33 25.89 2.60
CA ASN A 42 19.29 25.86 3.66
C ASN A 42 18.01 25.14 3.19
N LEU A 43 18.14 24.00 2.52
CA LEU A 43 17.05 23.23 1.95
C LEU A 43 16.91 21.94 2.78
N ILE A 44 15.78 21.82 3.48
CA ILE A 44 15.41 20.61 4.20
C ILE A 44 14.47 19.83 3.30
N GLU A 45 14.89 18.64 2.84
CA GLU A 45 13.98 17.69 2.21
C GLU A 45 13.15 17.01 3.30
N PHE A 46 11.89 17.44 3.44
CA PHE A 46 10.95 16.85 4.37
C PHE A 46 9.67 16.49 3.63
N ASN A 47 9.11 15.32 3.94
CA ASN A 47 7.83 14.89 3.42
C ASN A 47 6.72 15.85 3.93
N ILE A 48 5.95 16.49 3.03
CA ILE A 48 4.92 17.46 3.43
C ILE A 48 3.89 16.84 4.37
N PHE A 49 3.60 15.54 4.24
CA PHE A 49 2.65 14.84 5.09
C PHE A 49 3.17 14.74 6.52
N ASP A 50 4.48 14.58 6.71
CA ASP A 50 5.09 14.57 8.04
C ASP A 50 5.12 15.96 8.66
N ILE A 51 5.36 17.01 7.87
CA ILE A 51 5.21 18.39 8.34
C ILE A 51 3.76 18.67 8.71
N PHE A 52 2.80 18.25 7.88
CA PHE A 52 1.38 18.48 8.14
C PHE A 52 0.90 17.70 9.37
N ASP A 53 1.27 16.43 9.52
CA ASP A 53 0.96 15.63 10.70
C ASP A 53 1.61 16.22 11.96
N PHE A 54 2.86 16.69 11.87
CA PHE A 54 3.55 17.35 12.99
C PHE A 54 2.93 18.70 13.33
N ALA A 55 2.63 19.53 12.34
CA ALA A 55 1.97 20.82 12.49
C ALA A 55 0.58 20.65 13.08
N LYS A 56 -0.20 19.67 12.60
CA LYS A 56 -1.52 19.33 13.14
C LYS A 56 -1.41 18.83 14.58
N LYS A 57 -0.42 17.99 14.90
CA LYS A 57 -0.18 17.52 16.27
C LYS A 57 0.22 18.68 17.19
N LYS A 58 1.07 19.59 16.74
CA LYS A 58 1.49 20.77 17.50
C LYS A 58 0.33 21.76 17.67
N TYR A 59 -0.46 21.99 16.63
CA TYR A 59 -1.70 22.76 16.68
C TYR A 59 -2.68 22.17 17.70
N ASP A 60 -2.93 20.86 17.65
CA ASP A 60 -3.81 20.17 18.61
C ASP A 60 -3.34 20.32 20.07
N ILE A 61 -2.02 20.30 20.31
CA ILE A 61 -1.42 20.52 21.64
C ILE A 61 -1.62 21.97 22.09
N LEU A 62 -1.36 22.93 21.20
CA LEU A 62 -1.53 24.36 21.47
C LEU A 62 -3.01 24.73 21.68
N GLN A 63 -3.91 24.19 20.86
CA GLN A 63 -5.36 24.37 20.98
C GLN A 63 -5.87 23.85 22.32
N ARG A 64 -5.39 22.67 22.77
CA ARG A 64 -5.74 22.12 24.08
C ARG A 64 -5.24 22.99 25.24
N ALA A 65 -4.03 23.54 25.11
CA ALA A 65 -3.50 24.47 26.11
C ALA A 65 -4.28 25.80 26.15
N LEU A 66 -4.72 26.31 25.00
CA LEU A 66 -5.51 27.54 24.89
C LEU A 66 -6.97 27.36 25.37
N THR A 67 -7.57 26.21 25.07
CA THR A 67 -8.96 25.88 25.49
C THR A 67 -9.06 25.52 26.97
N GLN A 68 -7.98 25.08 27.63
CA GLN A 68 -7.94 24.96 29.10
C GLN A 68 -7.98 26.33 29.81
N ASN A 69 -7.49 27.39 29.17
CA ASN A 69 -7.44 28.74 29.76
C ASN A 69 -8.70 29.57 29.52
N HIS A 70 -9.56 29.16 28.59
CA HIS A 70 -10.88 29.75 28.38
C HIS A 70 -11.97 28.74 28.72
N VAL A 71 -12.24 28.56 30.02
CA VAL A 71 -13.51 28.00 30.50
C VAL A 71 -14.62 28.99 30.16
N ILE A 72 -15.09 28.93 28.91
CA ILE A 72 -16.33 29.56 28.47
C ILE A 72 -17.45 28.59 28.85
N SER A 73 -18.26 29.04 29.82
CA SER A 73 -19.60 28.56 30.22
C SER A 73 -20.11 27.23 29.63
N LEU A 74 -20.26 26.24 30.51
CA LEU A 74 -20.77 24.87 30.32
C LEU A 74 -22.27 24.75 29.95
N GLN A 75 -22.87 25.68 29.19
CA GLN A 75 -24.33 25.72 28.95
C GLN A 75 -24.79 25.61 27.48
N LEU A 76 -24.00 24.99 26.58
CA LEU A 76 -24.37 24.82 25.16
C LEU A 76 -24.11 23.41 24.62
N GLN A 77 -24.37 22.35 25.40
CA GLN A 77 -23.66 21.08 25.22
C GLN A 77 -24.45 19.82 24.80
N ASP A 78 -25.67 19.94 24.26
CA ASP A 78 -26.42 18.76 23.78
C ASP A 78 -26.72 18.82 22.27
N ASN A 79 -25.71 19.01 21.42
CA ASN A 79 -25.87 18.90 19.97
C ASN A 79 -24.93 17.84 19.37
N ILE A 80 -25.51 16.79 18.80
CA ILE A 80 -24.76 15.66 18.24
C ILE A 80 -23.78 16.09 17.12
N ILE A 81 -24.11 17.09 16.31
CA ILE A 81 -23.24 17.55 15.21
C ILE A 81 -22.00 18.24 15.77
N LEU A 82 -22.16 19.07 16.81
CA LEU A 82 -21.05 19.75 17.49
C LEU A 82 -20.13 18.76 18.24
N ASP A 83 -20.70 17.66 18.74
CA ASP A 83 -19.95 16.59 19.38
C ASP A 83 -19.14 15.75 18.40
N LEU A 84 -19.66 15.56 17.18
CA LEU A 84 -19.07 14.67 16.18
C LEU A 84 -18.04 15.36 15.29
N LEU A 85 -18.25 16.65 14.95
CA LEU A 85 -17.50 17.34 13.90
C LEU A 85 -16.67 18.51 14.43
N ASP A 86 -15.44 18.63 13.91
CA ASP A 86 -14.62 19.83 14.08
C ASP A 86 -15.19 21.02 13.30
N SER A 87 -14.72 22.22 13.63
CA SER A 87 -15.23 23.45 13.02
C SER A 87 -14.89 23.52 11.54
N SER A 88 -15.93 23.55 10.68
CA SER A 88 -15.82 23.73 9.23
C SER A 88 -17.09 24.35 8.65
N THR A 89 -17.02 24.79 7.39
CA THR A 89 -18.18 25.25 6.60
C THR A 89 -19.24 24.16 6.53
N SER A 90 -18.85 22.93 6.19
CA SER A 90 -19.72 21.75 6.16
C SER A 90 -20.44 21.52 7.50
N ARG A 91 -19.77 21.70 8.65
CA ARG A 91 -20.43 21.59 9.96
C ARG A 91 -21.53 22.65 10.13
N ASN A 92 -21.27 23.89 9.72
CA ASN A 92 -22.24 24.99 9.87
C ASN A 92 -23.46 24.82 8.96
N ASP A 93 -23.26 24.27 7.76
CA ASP A 93 -24.36 23.95 6.84
C ASP A 93 -25.24 22.84 7.41
N LEU A 94 -24.64 21.79 7.99
CA LEU A 94 -25.39 20.74 8.69
C LEU A 94 -26.20 21.29 9.88
N LEU A 95 -25.63 22.21 10.65
CA LEU A 95 -26.37 22.89 11.73
C LEU A 95 -27.52 23.75 11.20
N THR A 96 -27.35 24.34 10.02
CA THR A 96 -28.41 25.13 9.36
C THR A 96 -29.55 24.22 8.91
N ILE A 97 -29.23 23.09 8.27
CA ILE A 97 -30.21 22.06 7.89
C ILE A 97 -30.94 21.53 9.13
N GLN A 98 -30.20 21.23 10.21
CA GLN A 98 -30.81 20.76 11.45
C GLN A 98 -31.80 21.77 12.04
N ARG A 99 -31.52 23.08 11.95
CA ARG A 99 -32.46 24.13 12.38
C ARG A 99 -33.69 24.22 11.48
N ILE A 100 -33.53 24.00 10.18
CA ILE A 100 -34.64 23.96 9.21
C ILE A 100 -35.58 22.78 9.52
N LEU A 101 -35.03 21.61 9.88
CA LEU A 101 -35.81 20.41 10.17
C LEU A 101 -36.32 20.33 11.61
N ALA A 102 -35.75 21.12 12.54
CA ALA A 102 -36.12 21.12 13.97
C ALA A 102 -37.62 21.29 14.26
N PRO A 103 -38.41 22.10 13.52
CA PRO A 103 -39.85 22.24 13.75
C PRO A 103 -40.68 20.97 13.47
N PHE A 104 -40.10 19.98 12.78
CA PHE A 104 -40.78 18.76 12.33
C PHE A 104 -40.52 17.58 13.29
N ASP A 105 -40.71 17.78 14.60
CA ASP A 105 -40.30 16.85 15.67
C ASP A 105 -41.39 15.83 16.10
N ASN A 106 -42.58 15.89 15.49
CA ASN A 106 -43.68 14.97 15.80
C ASN A 106 -43.61 13.66 15.02
N ASN A 107 -43.11 12.61 15.66
CA ASN A 107 -42.80 11.32 15.02
C ASN A 107 -44.02 10.43 14.74
N ASN A 108 -45.20 10.86 15.19
CA ASN A 108 -46.47 10.23 14.79
C ASN A 108 -46.97 10.77 13.45
N TYR A 109 -46.47 11.93 13.02
CA TYR A 109 -46.93 12.63 11.82
C TYR A 109 -45.85 12.68 10.74
N TYR A 110 -44.62 13.07 11.09
CA TYR A 110 -43.54 13.25 10.12
C TYR A 110 -42.70 12.00 9.92
N ILE A 111 -42.38 11.71 8.66
CA ILE A 111 -41.38 10.73 8.25
C ILE A 111 -40.41 11.46 7.33
N PHE A 112 -39.15 11.58 7.74
CA PHE A 112 -38.12 12.19 6.92
C PHE A 112 -37.66 11.19 5.85
N GLU A 113 -37.59 11.63 4.60
CA GLU A 113 -37.20 10.78 3.47
C GLU A 113 -35.97 11.38 2.77
N PHE A 114 -34.82 10.73 2.95
CA PHE A 114 -33.57 11.16 2.34
C PHE A 114 -33.14 10.20 1.24
N TYR A 115 -32.63 10.78 0.16
CA TYR A 115 -31.78 10.11 -0.82
C TYR A 115 -30.33 10.36 -0.43
N THR A 116 -29.47 9.35 -0.58
CA THR A 116 -28.06 9.42 -0.19
C THR A 116 -27.17 8.75 -1.21
N ASP A 117 -26.05 9.37 -1.52
CA ASP A 117 -25.06 8.81 -2.44
C ASP A 117 -23.64 9.25 -2.09
N GLY A 118 -22.65 8.53 -2.60
CA GLY A 118 -21.24 8.87 -2.46
C GLY A 118 -20.46 8.59 -3.75
N SER A 119 -19.49 9.45 -4.04
CA SER A 119 -18.67 9.32 -5.25
C SER A 119 -17.19 9.20 -4.90
N LEU A 120 -16.46 8.54 -5.79
CA LEU A 120 -15.02 8.35 -5.72
C LEU A 120 -14.45 8.59 -7.10
N ILE A 121 -13.51 9.52 -7.20
CA ILE A 121 -12.78 9.80 -8.43
C ILE A 121 -11.28 9.51 -8.24
N GLU A 122 -10.60 9.25 -9.36
CA GLU A 122 -9.14 9.26 -9.46
C GLU A 122 -8.42 8.38 -8.41
N LEU A 123 -9.00 7.20 -8.11
CA LEU A 123 -8.43 6.26 -7.15
C LEU A 123 -7.00 5.85 -7.56
N GLY A 124 -6.07 5.93 -6.63
CA GLY A 124 -4.66 5.62 -6.86
C GLY A 124 -3.84 6.81 -7.36
N THR A 125 -4.43 7.99 -7.56
CA THR A 125 -3.69 9.21 -7.92
C THR A 125 -3.75 10.25 -6.81
N GLU A 126 -2.94 11.31 -6.91
CA GLU A 126 -2.96 12.44 -5.97
C GLU A 126 -4.25 13.27 -6.06
N GLN A 127 -5.02 13.08 -7.14
CA GLN A 127 -6.32 13.73 -7.34
C GLN A 127 -7.47 12.91 -6.73
N CYS A 128 -7.17 11.80 -6.04
CA CYS A 128 -8.18 10.97 -5.41
C CYS A 128 -9.04 11.79 -4.45
N SER A 129 -10.35 11.74 -4.66
CA SER A 129 -11.32 12.47 -3.84
C SER A 129 -12.52 11.58 -3.56
N ILE A 130 -12.99 11.63 -2.32
CA ILE A 130 -14.19 10.92 -1.85
C ILE A 130 -15.21 11.98 -1.49
N SER A 131 -16.42 11.86 -2.00
CA SER A 131 -17.52 12.74 -1.67
C SER A 131 -18.73 11.98 -1.15
N CYS A 132 -19.59 12.73 -0.48
CA CYS A 132 -20.89 12.26 -0.03
C CYS A 132 -21.92 13.37 -0.29
N ALA A 133 -23.15 12.96 -0.58
CA ALA A 133 -24.28 13.87 -0.68
C ALA A 133 -25.55 13.23 -0.12
N PHE A 134 -26.41 14.04 0.48
CA PHE A 134 -27.78 13.66 0.78
C PHE A 134 -28.74 14.78 0.40
N ALA A 135 -29.97 14.40 0.06
CA ALA A 135 -31.03 15.36 -0.15
C ALA A 135 -32.36 14.79 0.33
N GLN A 136 -33.19 15.64 0.91
CA GLN A 136 -34.61 15.41 1.08
C GLN A 136 -35.34 16.28 0.08
N ILE A 137 -36.04 15.63 -0.85
CA ILE A 137 -36.76 16.29 -1.95
C ILE A 137 -38.21 15.84 -2.05
N SER A 138 -38.66 15.07 -1.06
CA SER A 138 -40.03 14.56 -0.99
C SER A 138 -40.95 15.67 -0.50
N ASP A 139 -42.02 15.96 -1.23
CA ASP A 139 -43.07 16.90 -0.82
C ASP A 139 -44.00 16.31 0.25
N LEU A 140 -43.72 15.09 0.73
CA LEU A 140 -44.50 14.44 1.77
C LEU A 140 -44.39 15.23 3.09
N PHE A 141 -45.54 15.46 3.72
CA PHE A 141 -45.68 16.12 5.02
C PHE A 141 -45.17 17.57 5.10
N ASP A 142 -45.10 18.28 3.97
CA ASP A 142 -44.67 19.68 3.88
C ASP A 142 -43.27 19.94 4.48
N ILE A 143 -42.43 18.91 4.56
CA ILE A 143 -41.08 19.05 5.10
C ILE A 143 -40.21 19.71 4.02
N PRO A 144 -39.48 20.80 4.34
CA PRO A 144 -38.72 21.56 3.35
C PRO A 144 -37.67 20.72 2.67
N HIS A 145 -37.42 21.04 1.39
CA HIS A 145 -36.32 20.44 0.66
C HIS A 145 -35.00 20.92 1.24
N VAL A 146 -34.11 19.97 1.51
CA VAL A 146 -32.77 20.25 2.00
C VAL A 146 -31.77 19.38 1.27
N GLU A 147 -30.59 19.92 1.04
CA GLU A 147 -29.50 19.21 0.39
C GLU A 147 -28.19 19.51 1.10
N PHE A 148 -27.28 18.57 0.99
CA PHE A 148 -25.95 18.70 1.54
C PHE A 148 -24.98 17.85 0.72
N TYR A 149 -23.78 18.38 0.53
CA TYR A 149 -22.66 17.64 -0.02
C TYR A 149 -21.36 18.09 0.62
N SER A 150 -20.39 17.17 0.67
CA SER A 150 -19.06 17.44 1.20
C SER A 150 -18.09 16.34 0.78
N THR A 151 -16.79 16.61 0.95
CA THR A 151 -15.73 15.62 0.80
C THR A 151 -15.25 15.07 2.14
N ILE A 152 -14.58 13.91 2.09
CA ILE A 152 -13.87 13.33 3.23
C ILE A 152 -12.52 12.79 2.79
N ASP A 153 -11.52 12.96 3.64
CA ASP A 153 -10.19 12.43 3.39
C ASP A 153 -10.01 11.00 3.90
N LYS A 154 -9.00 10.33 3.33
CA LYS A 154 -8.43 9.05 3.74
C LYS A 154 -9.37 7.85 3.57
N TRP A 155 -8.74 6.69 3.48
CA TRP A 155 -9.39 5.40 3.30
C TRP A 155 -10.33 5.37 2.08
N PRO A 156 -9.85 5.74 0.87
CA PRO A 156 -10.70 5.94 -0.29
C PRO A 156 -11.44 4.67 -0.71
N SER A 157 -12.76 4.82 -0.79
CA SER A 157 -13.71 3.85 -1.31
C SER A 157 -15.06 4.54 -1.54
N ALA A 158 -15.76 4.22 -2.63
CA ALA A 158 -17.11 4.73 -2.87
C ALA A 158 -18.05 4.41 -1.69
N TYR A 159 -17.96 3.17 -1.17
CA TYR A 159 -18.66 2.72 0.03
C TYR A 159 -18.48 3.62 1.26
N ARG A 160 -17.32 4.28 1.42
CA ARG A 160 -17.08 5.22 2.51
C ARG A 160 -17.88 6.51 2.32
N GLY A 161 -17.92 7.05 1.09
CA GLY A 161 -18.73 8.21 0.75
C GLY A 161 -20.22 7.95 0.96
N GLU A 162 -20.72 6.81 0.47
CA GLU A 162 -22.11 6.39 0.63
C GLU A 162 -22.49 6.27 2.13
N LEU A 163 -21.62 5.65 2.95
CA LEU A 163 -21.86 5.50 4.39
C LEU A 163 -21.86 6.86 5.11
N LEU A 164 -20.97 7.76 4.69
CA LEU A 164 -20.89 9.10 5.24
C LEU A 164 -22.17 9.89 4.93
N ALA A 165 -22.72 9.78 3.72
CA ALA A 165 -23.97 10.45 3.35
C ALA A 165 -25.12 10.04 4.28
N VAL A 166 -25.28 8.73 4.52
CA VAL A 166 -26.29 8.20 5.45
C VAL A 166 -26.09 8.74 6.86
N LEU A 167 -24.85 8.70 7.36
CA LEU A 167 -24.50 9.18 8.70
C LEU A 167 -24.87 10.66 8.87
N LEU A 168 -24.51 11.51 7.90
CA LEU A 168 -24.76 12.95 7.96
C LEU A 168 -26.26 13.28 7.84
N ALA A 169 -27.00 12.58 6.96
CA ALA A 169 -28.44 12.71 6.86
C ALA A 169 -29.15 12.40 8.19
N LEU A 170 -28.70 11.36 8.91
CA LEU A 170 -29.24 11.01 10.22
C LEU A 170 -28.83 11.99 11.33
N SER A 171 -27.76 12.77 11.14
CA SER A 171 -27.28 13.71 12.16
C SER A 171 -28.11 15.00 12.23
N VAL A 172 -28.80 15.35 11.14
CA VAL A 172 -29.56 16.60 11.02
C VAL A 172 -31.04 16.46 11.41
N VAL A 173 -31.54 15.25 11.65
CA VAL A 173 -32.95 15.04 12.03
C VAL A 173 -33.19 15.28 13.53
N PRO A 174 -34.42 15.68 13.92
CA PRO A 174 -34.80 15.80 15.33
C PRO A 174 -34.73 14.46 16.10
N LYS A 175 -34.80 14.56 17.43
CA LYS A 175 -34.84 13.38 18.31
C LYS A 175 -36.16 12.62 18.13
N ASN A 176 -36.09 11.30 18.30
CA ASN A 176 -37.17 10.33 18.24
C ASN A 176 -37.79 10.13 16.83
N SER A 177 -37.17 10.68 15.78
CA SER A 177 -37.73 10.72 14.42
C SER A 177 -37.71 9.40 13.67
N LYS A 178 -38.71 9.25 12.79
CA LYS A 178 -38.77 8.17 11.79
C LYS A 178 -38.08 8.65 10.52
N VAL A 179 -37.12 7.87 10.04
CA VAL A 179 -36.32 8.22 8.86
C VAL A 179 -36.34 7.08 7.86
N ARG A 180 -36.63 7.42 6.61
CA ARG A 180 -36.46 6.57 5.44
C ARG A 180 -35.22 7.01 4.70
N ILE A 181 -34.29 6.08 4.48
CA ILE A 181 -33.10 6.29 3.67
C ILE A 181 -33.23 5.49 2.38
N ASN A 182 -33.20 6.19 1.25
CA ASN A 182 -33.16 5.64 -0.09
C ASN A 182 -31.70 5.67 -0.57
N THR A 183 -31.11 4.49 -0.78
CA THR A 183 -29.72 4.34 -1.22
C THR A 183 -29.60 3.21 -2.23
N ASP A 184 -28.66 3.32 -3.15
CA ASP A 184 -28.31 2.23 -4.05
C ASP A 184 -27.27 1.25 -3.43
N SER A 185 -26.76 1.52 -2.23
CA SER A 185 -25.75 0.66 -1.62
C SER A 185 -26.35 -0.52 -0.84
N LEU A 186 -26.46 -1.69 -1.50
CA LEU A 186 -26.91 -2.92 -0.83
C LEU A 186 -25.99 -3.34 0.33
N ASN A 187 -24.69 -3.01 0.23
CA ASN A 187 -23.72 -3.31 1.27
C ASN A 187 -24.00 -2.53 2.56
N ILE A 188 -24.39 -1.26 2.45
CA ILE A 188 -24.80 -0.44 3.60
C ILE A 188 -26.06 -1.01 4.23
N ILE A 189 -27.09 -1.30 3.43
CA ILE A 189 -28.35 -1.87 3.92
C ILE A 189 -28.10 -3.18 4.67
N THR A 190 -27.31 -4.09 4.09
CA THR A 190 -27.01 -5.39 4.70
C THR A 190 -26.29 -5.25 6.03
N GLN A 191 -25.31 -4.35 6.11
CA GLN A 191 -24.54 -4.12 7.33
C GLN A 191 -25.38 -3.38 8.39
N PHE A 192 -26.21 -2.43 7.98
CA PHE A 192 -27.16 -1.74 8.85
C PHE A 192 -28.15 -2.72 9.49
N GLU A 193 -28.75 -3.62 8.70
CA GLU A 193 -29.69 -4.63 9.22
C GLU A 193 -29.03 -5.58 10.22
N LYS A 194 -27.76 -5.92 10.03
CA LYS A 194 -26.99 -6.68 11.01
C LYS A 194 -26.80 -5.92 12.33
N LEU A 195 -26.57 -4.61 12.26
CA LEU A 195 -26.47 -3.75 13.45
C LEU A 195 -27.82 -3.56 14.13
N LYS A 196 -28.90 -3.38 13.36
CA LYS A 196 -30.28 -3.30 13.87
C LYS A 196 -30.66 -4.56 14.65
N LYS A 197 -30.33 -5.75 14.13
CA LYS A 197 -30.53 -7.05 14.82
C LYS A 197 -29.78 -7.15 16.15
N SER A 198 -28.62 -6.53 16.26
CA SER A 198 -27.82 -6.46 17.50
C SER A 198 -28.15 -5.23 18.36
N ARG A 199 -29.25 -4.51 18.06
CA ARG A 199 -29.67 -3.27 18.73
C ARG A 199 -28.55 -2.22 18.78
N PHE A 200 -27.79 -2.13 17.70
CA PHE A 200 -26.64 -1.22 17.54
C PHE A 200 -25.53 -1.40 18.59
N SER A 201 -25.51 -2.53 19.29
CA SER A 201 -24.45 -2.90 20.22
C SER A 201 -23.39 -3.71 19.50
N GLN A 202 -22.15 -3.20 19.47
CA GLN A 202 -21.01 -3.88 18.87
C GLN A 202 -20.00 -4.27 19.94
N THR A 203 -19.51 -5.51 19.88
CA THR A 203 -18.34 -5.91 20.66
C THR A 203 -17.07 -5.32 20.08
N SER A 204 -16.02 -5.13 20.90
CA SER A 204 -14.71 -4.67 20.41
C SER A 204 -14.14 -5.58 19.31
N ARG A 205 -14.44 -6.88 19.36
CA ARG A 205 -14.01 -7.84 18.34
C ARG A 205 -14.66 -7.59 16.99
N GLU A 206 -15.95 -7.26 16.97
CA GLU A 206 -16.68 -6.95 15.74
C GLU A 206 -16.20 -5.64 15.13
N TYR A 207 -15.97 -4.63 15.97
CA TYR A 207 -15.40 -3.36 15.55
C TYR A 207 -14.06 -3.56 14.81
N PHE A 208 -13.11 -4.31 15.37
CA PHE A 208 -11.80 -4.52 14.73
C PHE A 208 -11.80 -5.47 13.52
N LYS A 209 -12.95 -6.08 13.18
CA LYS A 209 -13.10 -7.01 12.04
C LYS A 209 -13.87 -6.42 10.86
N ALA A 210 -14.38 -5.20 10.97
CA ALA A 210 -15.08 -4.49 9.89
C ALA A 210 -14.19 -3.40 9.28
N ASN A 211 -14.54 -3.00 8.05
CA ASN A 211 -14.01 -1.78 7.42
C ASN A 211 -14.95 -0.60 7.73
N ASN A 212 -14.43 0.63 7.69
CA ASN A 212 -15.14 1.85 8.09
C ASN A 212 -15.80 1.71 9.47
N ASN A 213 -15.14 0.99 10.38
CA ASN A 213 -15.69 0.67 11.70
C ASN A 213 -15.93 1.93 12.55
N PHE A 214 -15.11 2.96 12.35
CA PHE A 214 -15.23 4.26 13.00
C PHE A 214 -16.52 4.98 12.58
N LEU A 215 -16.80 5.07 11.27
CA LEU A 215 -18.05 5.64 10.75
C LEU A 215 -19.27 4.85 11.22
N TRP A 216 -19.21 3.51 11.18
CA TRP A 216 -20.30 2.67 11.70
C TRP A 216 -20.55 2.90 13.20
N ALA A 217 -19.50 3.06 14.00
CA ALA A 217 -19.64 3.35 15.42
C ALA A 217 -20.25 4.74 15.68
N ILE A 218 -19.94 5.73 14.84
CA ILE A 218 -20.57 7.06 14.89
C ILE A 218 -22.05 6.97 14.50
N LEU A 219 -22.39 6.24 13.44
CA LEU A 219 -23.78 6.00 13.03
C LEU A 219 -24.59 5.36 14.18
N CYS A 220 -24.03 4.33 14.84
CA CYS A 220 -24.67 3.74 16.02
C CYS A 220 -24.86 4.77 17.15
N ARG A 221 -23.86 5.62 17.42
CA ARG A 221 -23.97 6.71 18.42
C ARG A 221 -25.10 7.66 18.06
N ILE A 222 -25.21 8.11 16.81
CA ILE A 222 -26.28 9.02 16.35
C ILE A 222 -27.64 8.39 16.61
N ILE A 223 -27.86 7.16 16.12
CA ILE A 223 -29.15 6.47 16.24
C ILE A 223 -29.55 6.30 17.70
N LEU A 224 -28.62 5.88 18.57
CA LEU A 224 -28.89 5.67 19.99
C LEU A 224 -29.11 6.99 20.75
N THR A 225 -28.35 8.03 20.43
CA THR A 225 -28.43 9.33 21.13
C THR A 225 -29.69 10.11 20.74
N LEU A 226 -30.05 10.06 19.45
CA LEU A 226 -31.26 10.70 18.93
C LEU A 226 -32.49 9.78 19.01
N ASN A 227 -32.35 8.51 19.39
CA ASN A 227 -33.42 7.51 19.43
C ASN A 227 -34.20 7.39 18.10
N LEU A 228 -33.48 7.27 16.99
CA LEU A 228 -34.08 7.27 15.64
C LEU A 228 -34.67 5.91 15.26
N HIS A 229 -35.81 5.94 14.57
CA HIS A 229 -36.37 4.77 13.90
C HIS A 229 -36.05 4.81 12.41
N VAL A 230 -35.01 4.09 12.00
CA VAL A 230 -34.49 4.13 10.62
C VAL A 230 -34.87 2.88 9.84
N GLU A 231 -35.34 3.10 8.61
CA GLU A 231 -35.57 2.08 7.58
C GLU A 231 -34.81 2.45 6.31
N MET A 232 -34.12 1.47 5.71
CA MET A 232 -33.34 1.67 4.49
C MET A 232 -33.97 0.90 3.33
N PHE A 233 -34.06 1.54 2.17
CA PHE A 233 -34.65 0.98 0.96
C PHE A 233 -33.62 1.04 -0.17
N LYS A 234 -33.54 -0.08 -0.91
CA LYS A 234 -32.66 -0.19 -2.07
C LYS A 234 -33.32 0.49 -3.27
N VAL A 235 -32.69 1.53 -3.79
CA VAL A 235 -33.04 2.12 -5.08
C VAL A 235 -32.25 1.43 -6.19
N VAL A 236 -32.85 1.29 -7.38
CA VAL A 236 -32.14 0.75 -8.54
C VAL A 236 -31.14 1.78 -9.04
N ALA A 237 -29.86 1.40 -9.09
CA ALA A 237 -28.82 2.28 -9.63
C ALA A 237 -29.11 2.55 -11.12
N HIS A 238 -29.00 3.81 -11.55
CA HIS A 238 -29.30 4.25 -12.92
C HIS A 238 -30.75 3.97 -13.38
N GLY A 239 -31.69 3.82 -12.46
CA GLY A 239 -33.13 3.79 -12.78
C GLY A 239 -33.72 5.19 -12.94
N ASP A 240 -35.00 5.28 -13.31
CA ASP A 240 -35.77 6.53 -13.42
C ASP A 240 -36.15 7.16 -12.06
N ASP A 241 -35.36 6.92 -11.01
CA ASP A 241 -35.58 7.56 -9.70
C ASP A 241 -34.92 8.95 -9.68
N MET A 242 -35.75 9.99 -9.68
CA MET A 242 -35.28 11.38 -9.74
C MET A 242 -34.43 11.76 -8.53
N GLY A 243 -34.72 11.23 -7.34
CA GLY A 243 -33.98 11.58 -6.12
C GLY A 243 -32.58 10.99 -6.08
N ASN A 244 -32.43 9.73 -6.47
CA ASN A 244 -31.14 9.07 -6.59
C ASN A 244 -30.25 9.75 -7.64
N ASN A 245 -30.80 10.06 -8.81
CA ASN A 245 -30.06 10.75 -9.87
C ASN A 245 -29.65 12.18 -9.44
N TYR A 246 -30.47 12.83 -8.61
CA TYR A 246 -30.15 14.14 -8.05
C TYR A 246 -28.95 14.08 -7.08
N VAL A 247 -28.96 13.14 -6.14
CA VAL A 247 -27.86 13.02 -5.16
C VAL A 247 -26.56 12.49 -5.77
N ASP A 248 -26.62 11.65 -6.81
CA ASP A 248 -25.43 11.24 -7.60
C ASP A 248 -24.76 12.46 -8.25
N ASN A 249 -25.55 13.35 -8.84
CA ASN A 249 -25.03 14.60 -9.39
C ASN A 249 -24.47 15.53 -8.31
N LEU A 250 -25.13 15.65 -7.15
CA LEU A 250 -24.60 16.42 -6.03
C LEU A 250 -23.27 15.86 -5.51
N ALA A 251 -23.14 14.53 -5.40
CA ALA A 251 -21.90 13.89 -4.99
C ALA A 251 -20.76 14.15 -5.99
N LYS A 252 -21.06 14.20 -7.30
CA LYS A 252 -20.08 14.57 -8.33
C LYS A 252 -19.65 16.03 -8.24
N ILE A 253 -20.59 16.95 -8.02
CA ILE A 253 -20.32 18.39 -7.85
C ILE A 253 -19.42 18.63 -6.63
N ALA A 254 -19.60 17.85 -5.55
CA ALA A 254 -18.79 18.00 -4.34
C ALA A 254 -17.27 17.91 -4.55
N HIS A 255 -16.81 17.21 -5.60
CA HIS A 255 -15.37 17.11 -5.89
C HIS A 255 -14.75 18.43 -6.37
N THR A 256 -15.55 19.36 -6.90
CA THR A 256 -15.05 20.65 -7.39
C THR A 256 -15.12 21.76 -6.33
N ASP A 257 -15.81 21.53 -5.22
CA ASP A 257 -15.92 22.46 -4.11
C ASP A 257 -14.89 22.11 -3.01
N GLN A 258 -13.75 22.81 -3.05
CA GLN A 258 -12.62 22.57 -2.14
C GLN A 258 -12.86 23.07 -0.70
N ASP A 259 -13.86 23.92 -0.48
CA ASP A 259 -14.13 24.52 0.83
C ASP A 259 -14.99 23.61 1.73
N ARG A 260 -15.58 22.55 1.16
CA ARG A 260 -16.52 21.65 1.84
C ARG A 260 -15.90 20.30 2.18
N TYR A 261 -15.32 20.18 3.36
CA TYR A 261 -14.78 18.92 3.87
C TYR A 261 -15.26 18.59 5.31
N ILE A 262 -15.37 17.30 5.60
CA ILE A 262 -15.77 16.77 6.91
C ILE A 262 -14.55 16.28 7.68
N VAL A 263 -14.43 16.74 8.93
CA VAL A 263 -13.45 16.25 9.90
C VAL A 263 -14.17 15.82 11.17
N PHE A 264 -14.05 14.53 11.49
CA PHE A 264 -14.57 13.98 12.74
C PHE A 264 -13.61 14.25 13.90
N ARG A 265 -14.18 14.54 15.06
CA ARG A 265 -13.43 14.64 16.32
C ARG A 265 -12.90 13.26 16.73
N ARG A 266 -11.76 13.22 17.42
CA ARG A 266 -11.18 11.93 17.87
C ARG A 266 -12.05 11.18 18.88
N ASP A 267 -12.84 11.91 19.66
CA ASP A 267 -13.82 11.40 20.64
C ASP A 267 -15.24 11.27 20.07
N ALA A 268 -15.41 11.38 18.75
CA ALA A 268 -16.70 11.26 18.09
C ALA A 268 -17.35 9.87 18.27
N CYS A 269 -16.56 8.80 18.41
CA CYS A 269 -17.09 7.46 18.65
C CYS A 269 -17.05 7.08 20.15
N MET A 270 -17.95 6.18 20.57
CA MET A 270 -18.03 5.68 21.96
C MET A 270 -16.95 4.63 22.31
N MET A 271 -15.99 4.37 21.43
CA MET A 271 -15.00 3.31 21.64
C MET A 271 -13.90 3.77 22.59
N LYS A 272 -13.60 2.95 23.61
CA LYS A 272 -12.58 3.27 24.62
C LYS A 272 -11.15 3.31 24.06
N VAL A 273 -10.89 2.58 22.98
CA VAL A 273 -9.56 2.43 22.38
C VAL A 273 -9.66 2.63 20.88
N LEU A 274 -8.97 3.65 20.38
CA LEU A 274 -8.87 3.98 18.96
C LEU A 274 -7.45 3.72 18.46
N PRO A 275 -7.20 2.61 17.75
CA PRO A 275 -5.88 2.33 17.22
C PRO A 275 -5.55 3.32 16.12
N CYS A 276 -4.36 3.92 16.21
CA CYS A 276 -3.87 4.90 15.26
C CYS A 276 -2.52 4.45 14.69
N TRP A 277 -2.27 4.79 13.44
CA TRP A 277 -0.97 4.67 12.80
C TRP A 277 -0.52 6.05 12.33
N ASN A 278 0.65 6.50 12.78
CA ASN A 278 1.14 7.87 12.59
C ASN A 278 0.11 8.97 12.94
N GLY A 279 -0.70 8.77 13.99
CA GLY A 279 -1.77 9.71 14.37
C GLY A 279 -3.04 9.65 13.51
N ILE A 280 -3.08 8.80 12.47
CA ILE A 280 -4.26 8.53 11.65
C ILE A 280 -5.04 7.36 12.26
N ILE A 281 -6.35 7.52 12.44
CA ILE A 281 -7.23 6.46 12.95
C ILE A 281 -7.29 5.31 11.93
N ILE A 282 -7.11 4.08 12.41
CA ILE A 282 -7.21 2.88 11.59
C ILE A 282 -8.69 2.47 11.50
N GLU A 283 -9.32 2.75 10.36
CA GLU A 283 -10.75 2.49 10.13
C GLU A 283 -11.02 1.13 9.46
N ASN A 284 -9.95 0.47 8.99
CA ASN A 284 -10.00 -0.84 8.37
C ASN A 284 -9.81 -1.97 9.39
N LYS A 285 -9.99 -3.22 8.94
CA LYS A 285 -9.70 -4.43 9.74
C LYS A 285 -8.32 -4.37 10.38
N LEU A 286 -8.26 -4.19 11.70
CA LEU A 286 -7.02 -3.94 12.43
C LEU A 286 -5.96 -5.01 12.19
N ARG A 287 -6.34 -6.29 12.28
CA ARG A 287 -5.41 -7.42 12.06
C ARG A 287 -4.84 -7.44 10.64
N SER A 288 -5.68 -7.12 9.64
CA SER A 288 -5.25 -7.08 8.25
C SER A 288 -4.28 -5.92 8.02
N PHE A 289 -4.59 -4.75 8.57
CA PHE A 289 -3.74 -3.57 8.51
C PHE A 289 -2.37 -3.82 9.16
N LEU A 290 -2.34 -4.43 10.35
CA LEU A 290 -1.08 -4.78 11.02
C LEU A 290 -0.27 -5.80 10.24
N LYS A 291 -0.91 -6.85 9.68
CA LYS A 291 -0.23 -7.83 8.82
C LYS A 291 0.42 -7.14 7.62
N ASN A 292 -0.33 -6.27 6.97
CA ASN A 292 0.12 -5.48 5.83
C ASN A 292 1.35 -4.64 6.21
N ILE A 293 1.28 -3.83 7.27
CA ILE A 293 2.43 -3.05 7.75
C ILE A 293 3.66 -3.93 7.97
N CYS A 294 3.54 -5.07 8.64
CA CYS A 294 4.67 -5.96 8.89
C CYS A 294 5.29 -6.48 7.59
N ASN A 295 4.46 -6.85 6.61
CA ASN A 295 4.92 -7.32 5.31
C ASN A 295 5.70 -6.22 4.57
N TYR A 296 5.17 -5.00 4.55
CA TYR A 296 5.79 -3.89 3.82
C TYR A 296 7.07 -3.38 4.49
N LYS A 297 7.13 -3.36 5.82
CA LYS A 297 8.39 -3.15 6.55
C LYS A 297 9.44 -4.20 6.18
N GLY A 298 9.02 -5.45 5.99
CA GLY A 298 9.90 -6.52 5.52
C GLY A 298 10.39 -6.29 4.08
N LEU A 299 9.48 -5.86 3.20
CA LEU A 299 9.78 -5.53 1.81
C LEU A 299 10.78 -4.38 1.69
N GLU A 300 10.55 -3.26 2.37
CA GLU A 300 11.46 -2.11 2.40
C GLU A 300 12.86 -2.53 2.87
N LYS A 301 12.94 -3.31 3.95
CA LYS A 301 14.22 -3.85 4.44
C LYS A 301 14.92 -4.71 3.39
N PHE A 302 14.17 -5.55 2.67
CA PHE A 302 14.72 -6.39 1.61
C PHE A 302 15.23 -5.57 0.41
N ILE A 303 14.45 -4.59 -0.05
CA ILE A 303 14.83 -3.73 -1.18
C ILE A 303 16.03 -2.83 -0.80
N ASN A 304 16.09 -2.37 0.44
CA ASN A 304 17.18 -1.54 0.96
C ASN A 304 18.49 -2.28 1.21
N LEU A 305 18.56 -3.60 1.03
CA LEU A 305 19.83 -4.31 1.06
C LEU A 305 20.75 -3.73 -0.03
N ASN A 306 22.05 -3.54 0.28
CA ASN A 306 23.01 -2.96 -0.68
C ASN A 306 23.08 -3.75 -2.01
N ARG A 307 22.94 -5.08 -1.92
CA ARG A 307 22.89 -6.00 -3.07
C ARG A 307 21.66 -5.84 -3.97
N ASN A 308 20.62 -5.17 -3.48
CA ASN A 308 19.38 -4.89 -4.22
C ASN A 308 19.30 -3.42 -4.65
N SER A 309 20.40 -2.66 -4.54
CA SER A 309 20.46 -1.23 -4.89
C SER A 309 19.91 -0.93 -6.29
N LYS A 310 20.20 -1.77 -7.28
CA LYS A 310 19.71 -1.56 -8.65
C LYS A 310 18.20 -1.70 -8.82
N TYR A 311 17.53 -2.52 -8.00
CA TYR A 311 16.07 -2.67 -8.05
C TYR A 311 15.32 -1.52 -7.38
N ARG A 312 16.04 -0.52 -6.85
CA ARG A 312 15.45 0.71 -6.34
C ARG A 312 15.23 1.73 -7.46
N THR A 313 15.95 1.59 -8.56
CA THR A 313 15.87 2.47 -9.74
C THR A 313 15.22 1.79 -10.94
N LEU A 314 15.25 0.46 -10.98
CA LEU A 314 14.65 -0.34 -12.05
C LEU A 314 13.22 -0.78 -11.71
N GLU A 315 12.36 -0.83 -12.72
CA GLU A 315 10.97 -1.25 -12.60
C GLU A 315 10.86 -2.78 -12.48
N VAL A 316 10.80 -3.26 -11.23
CA VAL A 316 10.56 -4.68 -10.92
C VAL A 316 9.07 -4.92 -10.75
N ASP A 317 8.53 -5.97 -11.37
CA ASP A 317 7.21 -6.49 -10.98
C ASP A 317 7.34 -7.35 -9.70
N TRP A 318 7.24 -6.69 -8.55
CA TRP A 318 7.30 -7.35 -7.25
C TRP A 318 6.15 -8.34 -7.03
N THR A 319 4.98 -8.10 -7.64
CA THR A 319 3.81 -8.98 -7.52
C THR A 319 4.09 -10.32 -8.17
N SER A 320 4.57 -10.31 -9.42
CA SER A 320 4.95 -11.53 -10.12
C SER A 320 6.18 -12.18 -9.48
N THR A 321 7.19 -11.38 -9.10
CA THR A 321 8.39 -11.87 -8.38
C THR A 321 8.04 -12.70 -7.15
N PHE A 322 7.14 -12.19 -6.28
CA PHE A 322 6.72 -12.93 -5.09
C PHE A 322 5.73 -14.05 -5.37
N SER A 323 4.96 -13.98 -6.45
CA SER A 323 4.10 -15.08 -6.89
C SER A 323 4.95 -16.28 -7.33
N CYS A 324 5.97 -16.04 -8.15
CA CYS A 324 6.93 -17.04 -8.59
C CYS A 324 7.79 -17.61 -7.44
N LEU A 325 8.00 -16.86 -6.35
CA LEU A 325 8.67 -17.35 -5.15
C LEU A 325 7.81 -18.33 -4.33
N ASN A 326 6.48 -18.19 -4.40
CA ASN A 326 5.53 -18.97 -3.58
C ASN A 326 4.86 -20.12 -4.32
N CYS A 327 5.18 -20.36 -5.60
CA CYS A 327 4.48 -21.33 -6.46
C CYS A 327 4.54 -22.80 -6.02
N ASP A 328 5.55 -23.21 -5.23
CA ASP A 328 5.77 -24.63 -4.88
C ASP A 328 4.91 -25.10 -3.70
N ILE A 329 4.09 -24.24 -3.13
CA ILE A 329 3.27 -24.53 -1.96
C ILE A 329 1.81 -24.52 -2.37
N ASN A 330 1.22 -25.70 -2.51
CA ASN A 330 -0.23 -25.82 -2.52
C ASN A 330 -0.79 -25.27 -1.21
N ASN A 331 -1.87 -24.50 -1.29
CA ASN A 331 -2.54 -23.96 -0.11
C ASN A 331 -2.83 -25.09 0.89
N ASN A 332 -2.27 -24.99 2.10
CA ASN A 332 -2.46 -25.88 3.26
C ASN A 332 -1.63 -27.18 3.31
N GLU A 333 -0.64 -27.37 2.43
CA GLU A 333 0.28 -28.52 2.51
C GLU A 333 1.73 -28.07 2.74
N THR A 334 2.37 -28.61 3.78
CA THR A 334 3.79 -28.40 4.05
C THR A 334 4.53 -29.71 3.79
N SER A 335 5.31 -29.77 2.71
CA SER A 335 6.24 -30.88 2.48
C SER A 335 7.68 -30.45 2.75
N VAL A 336 8.51 -31.39 3.18
CA VAL A 336 9.94 -31.13 3.42
C VAL A 336 10.63 -30.74 2.09
N SER A 337 10.22 -31.35 0.98
CA SER A 337 10.73 -31.03 -0.35
C SER A 337 10.37 -29.61 -0.78
N SER A 338 9.08 -29.21 -0.70
CA SER A 338 8.66 -27.83 -1.02
C SER A 338 9.35 -26.78 -0.14
N SER A 339 9.49 -27.07 1.16
CA SER A 339 10.18 -26.18 2.10
C SER A 339 11.66 -26.01 1.73
N LYS A 340 12.32 -27.10 1.32
CA LYS A 340 13.72 -27.07 0.85
C LYS A 340 13.86 -26.27 -0.45
N THR A 341 13.01 -26.52 -1.44
CA THR A 341 13.01 -25.78 -2.71
C THR A 341 12.79 -24.29 -2.47
N LYS A 342 11.80 -23.93 -1.64
CA LYS A 342 11.56 -22.53 -1.26
C LYS A 342 12.75 -21.91 -0.57
N ALA A 343 13.40 -22.60 0.36
CA ALA A 343 14.61 -22.10 1.00
C ALA A 343 15.74 -21.85 -0.03
N GLN A 344 15.91 -22.73 -1.02
CA GLN A 344 16.88 -22.53 -2.10
C GLN A 344 16.53 -21.33 -2.98
N LYS A 345 15.26 -21.17 -3.38
CA LYS A 345 14.79 -19.99 -4.13
C LYS A 345 15.00 -18.70 -3.36
N VAL A 346 14.72 -18.71 -2.04
CA VAL A 346 14.97 -17.55 -1.16
C VAL A 346 16.47 -17.25 -1.09
N HIS A 347 17.33 -18.25 -0.84
CA HIS A 347 18.79 -18.04 -0.80
C HIS A 347 19.33 -17.50 -2.12
N LEU A 348 18.77 -17.93 -3.25
CA LEU A 348 19.11 -17.41 -4.57
C LEU A 348 18.69 -15.94 -4.71
N LEU A 349 17.44 -15.61 -4.35
CA LEU A 349 16.88 -14.26 -4.41
C LEU A 349 17.65 -13.26 -3.53
N ILE A 350 18.12 -13.69 -2.35
CA ILE A 350 18.90 -12.84 -1.44
C ILE A 350 20.41 -12.95 -1.67
N GLU A 351 20.89 -13.71 -2.66
CA GLU A 351 22.32 -13.93 -2.96
C GLU A 351 23.13 -14.57 -1.79
N GLU A 352 22.50 -15.43 -1.00
CA GLU A 352 23.13 -16.13 0.15
C GLU A 352 23.42 -17.61 -0.14
N ILE A 353 23.52 -17.99 -1.42
CA ILE A 353 24.04 -19.31 -1.79
C ILE A 353 25.54 -19.42 -1.43
N PRO A 354 26.05 -20.61 -1.04
CA PRO A 354 27.42 -20.79 -0.57
C PRO A 354 28.46 -20.74 -1.70
N THR A 355 28.68 -19.56 -2.26
CA THR A 355 29.84 -19.24 -3.11
C THR A 355 31.11 -19.13 -2.28
N ILE A 356 32.29 -19.15 -2.91
CA ILE A 356 33.56 -18.97 -2.20
C ILE A 356 33.60 -17.64 -1.45
N GLU A 357 33.20 -16.53 -2.09
CA GLU A 357 33.13 -15.22 -1.42
C GLU A 357 32.19 -15.21 -0.21
N GLN A 358 31.05 -15.89 -0.32
CA GLN A 358 30.13 -16.03 0.81
C GLN A 358 30.72 -16.90 1.94
N MET A 359 31.45 -17.95 1.58
CA MET A 359 32.10 -18.83 2.56
C MET A 359 33.28 -18.15 3.28
N LYS A 360 34.04 -17.28 2.59
CA LYS A 360 35.10 -16.44 3.16
C LYS A 360 34.57 -15.58 4.33
N LYS A 361 33.30 -15.12 4.28
CA LYS A 361 32.68 -14.33 5.36
C LYS A 361 32.61 -15.06 6.71
N SER A 362 32.47 -16.38 6.70
CA SER A 362 32.39 -17.19 7.92
C SER A 362 33.72 -17.85 8.28
N LEU A 363 34.52 -18.20 7.27
CA LEU A 363 35.73 -19.02 7.41
C LEU A 363 36.86 -18.46 6.54
N LEU A 364 37.24 -17.22 6.77
CA LEU A 364 38.28 -16.53 5.98
C LEU A 364 39.58 -17.31 5.97
N ASP A 365 40.10 -17.70 7.13
CA ASP A 365 41.37 -18.45 7.26
C ASP A 365 41.42 -19.74 6.44
N LEU A 366 40.26 -20.32 6.11
CA LEU A 366 40.16 -21.57 5.36
C LEU A 366 40.05 -21.37 3.84
N TYR A 367 39.41 -20.28 3.44
CA TYR A 367 39.06 -19.98 2.04
C TYR A 367 39.83 -18.78 1.49
N ASP A 368 40.79 -18.24 2.24
CA ASP A 368 41.61 -17.12 1.80
C ASP A 368 42.37 -17.45 0.52
N GLY A 369 42.34 -16.54 -0.45
CA GLY A 369 42.91 -16.73 -1.78
C GLY A 369 42.23 -17.81 -2.65
N TRP A 370 41.12 -18.42 -2.21
CA TRP A 370 40.39 -19.36 -3.07
C TRP A 370 39.67 -18.61 -4.19
N MET A 371 39.88 -19.09 -5.40
CA MET A 371 39.23 -18.61 -6.62
C MET A 371 38.04 -19.50 -6.98
N CYS A 372 37.34 -19.16 -8.06
CA CYS A 372 36.29 -19.99 -8.63
C CYS A 372 36.76 -21.42 -8.88
N PRO A 373 36.07 -22.44 -8.34
CA PRO A 373 36.50 -23.83 -8.47
C PRO A 373 36.35 -24.36 -9.90
N ILE A 374 35.64 -23.66 -10.77
CA ILE A 374 35.37 -24.08 -12.14
C ILE A 374 36.41 -23.50 -13.10
N CYS A 375 36.57 -22.17 -13.14
CA CYS A 375 37.54 -21.54 -14.04
C CYS A 375 38.93 -21.36 -13.41
N GLY A 376 39.03 -21.21 -12.09
CA GLY A 376 40.27 -20.88 -11.39
C GLY A 376 40.81 -19.46 -11.66
N LEU A 377 40.09 -18.61 -12.39
CA LEU A 377 40.59 -17.32 -12.88
C LEU A 377 40.12 -16.11 -12.07
N HIS A 378 38.92 -16.15 -11.49
CA HIS A 378 38.30 -15.02 -10.79
C HIS A 378 37.74 -15.42 -9.42
N ASP A 379 37.52 -14.45 -8.54
CA ASP A 379 36.79 -14.66 -7.29
C ASP A 379 35.35 -15.09 -7.57
N GLU A 380 34.86 -16.10 -6.84
CA GLU A 380 33.52 -16.63 -7.04
C GLU A 380 32.47 -15.84 -6.26
N THR A 381 32.08 -14.71 -6.82
CA THR A 381 30.91 -13.94 -6.40
C THR A 381 29.61 -14.63 -6.83
N PHE A 382 28.46 -14.16 -6.33
CA PHE A 382 27.14 -14.63 -6.78
C PHE A 382 27.01 -14.57 -8.31
N ASN A 383 27.32 -13.41 -8.91
CA ASN A 383 27.23 -13.22 -10.36
C ASN A 383 28.19 -14.13 -11.11
N HIS A 384 29.44 -14.28 -10.60
CA HIS A 384 30.45 -15.09 -11.26
C HIS A 384 30.08 -16.57 -11.39
N VAL A 385 29.26 -17.13 -10.48
CA VAL A 385 28.77 -18.52 -10.63
C VAL A 385 28.10 -18.73 -11.98
N TRP A 386 27.35 -17.73 -12.43
CA TRP A 386 26.56 -17.78 -13.67
C TRP A 386 27.34 -17.23 -14.87
N THR A 387 28.24 -16.25 -14.67
CA THR A 387 29.05 -15.67 -15.75
C THR A 387 30.41 -16.36 -15.93
N CYS A 388 30.66 -17.47 -15.25
CA CYS A 388 31.91 -18.23 -15.33
C CYS A 388 32.11 -18.76 -16.77
N SER A 389 33.34 -18.66 -17.28
CA SER A 389 33.67 -19.19 -18.61
C SER A 389 33.36 -20.69 -18.77
N GLY A 390 33.52 -21.48 -17.70
CA GLY A 390 33.19 -22.90 -17.71
C GLY A 390 31.69 -23.22 -17.72
N HIS A 391 30.83 -22.22 -17.50
CA HIS A 391 29.36 -22.37 -17.58
C HIS A 391 28.75 -21.60 -18.75
N TYR A 392 29.55 -20.92 -19.57
CA TYR A 392 29.07 -20.01 -20.60
C TYR A 392 28.11 -20.68 -21.59
N ASP A 393 28.50 -21.83 -22.14
CA ASP A 393 27.66 -22.58 -23.10
C ASP A 393 26.39 -23.12 -22.45
N ILE A 394 26.47 -23.55 -21.18
CA ILE A 394 25.34 -24.06 -20.41
C ILE A 394 24.31 -22.94 -20.19
N ILE A 395 24.75 -21.76 -19.74
CA ILE A 395 23.85 -20.63 -19.48
C ILE A 395 23.23 -20.09 -20.77
N ASN A 396 23.98 -20.03 -21.87
CA ASN A 396 23.40 -19.70 -23.19
C ASN A 396 22.30 -20.69 -23.58
N ASN A 397 22.55 -22.00 -23.44
CA ASN A 397 21.55 -23.02 -23.75
C ASN A 397 20.31 -22.89 -22.87
N ILE A 398 20.48 -22.65 -21.56
CA ILE A 398 19.34 -22.43 -20.64
C ILE A 398 18.54 -21.19 -21.04
N ARG A 399 19.21 -20.09 -21.38
CA ARG A 399 18.55 -18.87 -21.89
C ARG A 399 17.74 -19.18 -23.14
N ASP A 400 18.34 -19.81 -24.14
CA ASP A 400 17.69 -20.06 -25.43
C ASP A 400 16.49 -21.01 -25.28
N LYS A 401 16.62 -22.05 -24.45
CA LYS A 401 15.48 -22.91 -24.07
C LYS A 401 14.40 -22.14 -23.31
N THR A 402 14.78 -21.23 -22.41
CA THR A 402 13.83 -20.42 -21.64
C THR A 402 12.97 -19.58 -22.57
N ILE A 403 13.60 -18.89 -23.53
CA ILE A 403 12.91 -18.10 -24.56
C ILE A 403 11.95 -18.99 -25.35
N ASN A 404 12.42 -20.13 -25.87
CA ASN A 404 11.60 -21.04 -26.65
C ASN A 404 10.39 -21.58 -25.86
N HIS A 405 10.60 -21.99 -24.60
CA HIS A 405 9.51 -22.46 -23.75
C HIS A 405 8.52 -21.35 -23.42
N LEU A 406 9.00 -20.14 -23.13
CA LEU A 406 8.16 -18.98 -22.90
C LEU A 406 7.24 -18.71 -24.10
N LEU A 407 7.78 -18.82 -25.32
CA LEU A 407 7.00 -18.70 -26.55
C LEU A 407 5.97 -19.82 -26.71
N THR A 408 6.35 -21.07 -26.44
CA THR A 408 5.41 -22.20 -26.50
C THR A 408 4.25 -21.99 -25.52
N TRP A 409 4.53 -21.65 -24.26
CA TRP A 409 3.49 -21.50 -23.24
C TRP A 409 2.56 -20.32 -23.51
N ILE A 410 3.06 -19.21 -24.07
CA ILE A 410 2.19 -18.07 -24.41
C ILE A 410 1.29 -18.40 -25.60
N LEU A 411 1.80 -19.15 -26.58
CA LEU A 411 1.04 -19.57 -27.76
C LEU A 411 -0.11 -20.54 -27.41
N GLU A 412 -0.01 -21.28 -26.30
CA GLU A 412 -1.13 -22.08 -25.79
C GLU A 412 -2.34 -21.22 -25.40
N TYR A 413 -2.13 -19.95 -25.04
CA TYR A 413 -3.19 -19.02 -24.67
C TYR A 413 -3.59 -18.06 -25.79
N ASN A 414 -2.67 -17.72 -26.69
CA ASN A 414 -2.93 -16.86 -27.85
C ASN A 414 -2.02 -17.26 -29.02
N ASP A 415 -2.60 -17.95 -29.99
CA ASP A 415 -1.93 -18.46 -31.18
C ASP A 415 -1.68 -17.38 -32.26
N ASN A 416 -2.24 -16.17 -32.10
CA ASN A 416 -2.15 -15.09 -33.09
C ASN A 416 -0.98 -14.12 -32.86
N ILE A 417 -0.09 -14.40 -31.90
CA ILE A 417 1.06 -13.54 -31.61
C ILE A 417 2.04 -13.61 -32.79
N GLN A 418 2.34 -12.45 -33.39
CA GLN A 418 3.30 -12.33 -34.49
C GLN A 418 4.57 -11.55 -34.11
N ASP A 419 4.54 -10.79 -33.01
CA ASP A 419 5.63 -9.90 -32.59
C ASP A 419 6.61 -10.59 -31.62
N PHE A 420 7.23 -11.67 -32.08
CA PHE A 420 8.28 -12.35 -31.30
C PHE A 420 9.56 -11.52 -31.17
N ASN A 421 9.76 -10.57 -32.09
CA ASN A 421 10.93 -9.70 -32.10
C ASN A 421 10.96 -8.79 -30.87
N ALA A 422 9.81 -8.29 -30.42
CA ALA A 422 9.72 -7.50 -29.19
C ALA A 422 10.23 -8.26 -27.95
N LEU A 423 9.95 -9.56 -27.84
CA LEU A 423 10.49 -10.39 -26.75
C LEU A 423 12.00 -10.55 -26.86
N MET A 424 12.49 -10.86 -28.05
CA MET A 424 13.92 -11.05 -28.29
C MET A 424 14.74 -9.77 -28.07
N ALA A 425 14.12 -8.62 -28.27
CA ALA A 425 14.75 -7.31 -28.09
C ALA A 425 14.90 -6.88 -26.61
N LEU A 426 14.34 -7.63 -25.65
CA LEU A 426 14.50 -7.30 -24.24
C LEU A 426 15.94 -7.55 -23.77
N ASP A 427 16.56 -6.56 -23.12
CA ASP A 427 17.92 -6.65 -22.55
C ASP A 427 18.05 -7.74 -21.46
N ILE A 428 16.92 -8.23 -20.95
CA ILE A 428 16.82 -9.28 -19.93
C ILE A 428 17.42 -10.62 -20.38
N TRP A 429 17.77 -10.77 -21.65
CA TRP A 429 18.40 -11.97 -22.22
C TRP A 429 19.93 -11.90 -22.26
N ASP A 430 20.55 -10.75 -21.95
CA ASP A 430 22.00 -10.67 -21.82
C ASP A 430 22.47 -11.54 -20.63
N ILE A 431 23.43 -12.42 -20.86
CA ILE A 431 23.98 -13.31 -19.83
C ILE A 431 25.14 -12.68 -19.06
N SER A 432 25.56 -11.47 -19.44
CA SER A 432 26.51 -10.66 -18.68
C SER A 432 25.85 -10.06 -17.43
N TYR A 433 26.67 -9.64 -16.46
CA TYR A 433 26.17 -8.91 -15.30
C TYR A 433 26.25 -7.41 -15.55
N ASP A 434 25.12 -6.73 -15.40
CA ASP A 434 25.04 -5.27 -15.42
C ASP A 434 24.46 -4.74 -14.08
N PRO A 435 25.10 -3.72 -13.45
CA PRO A 435 24.62 -3.12 -12.21
C PRO A 435 23.47 -2.13 -12.40
N ASN A 436 23.22 -1.64 -13.61
CA ASN A 436 22.26 -0.60 -13.93
C ASN A 436 21.07 -1.09 -14.75
N MET A 437 21.19 -2.24 -15.42
CA MET A 437 20.15 -2.83 -16.26
C MET A 437 19.69 -4.21 -15.75
N PHE A 438 18.53 -4.65 -16.25
CA PHE A 438 18.12 -6.04 -16.11
C PHE A 438 18.84 -6.90 -17.13
N THR A 439 19.28 -8.07 -16.66
CA THR A 439 19.97 -9.09 -17.45
C THR A 439 19.38 -10.45 -17.14
N PHE A 440 19.83 -11.49 -17.84
CA PHE A 440 19.40 -12.87 -17.58
C PHE A 440 19.77 -13.29 -16.16
N ILE A 441 20.85 -12.74 -15.59
CA ILE A 441 21.27 -12.99 -14.21
C ILE A 441 20.18 -12.58 -13.21
N ASP A 442 19.40 -11.54 -13.50
CA ASP A 442 18.28 -11.12 -12.65
C ASP A 442 17.12 -12.10 -12.70
N LEU A 443 16.82 -12.63 -13.89
CA LEU A 443 15.85 -13.71 -14.07
C LEU A 443 16.30 -14.99 -13.37
N LEU A 444 17.61 -15.30 -13.40
CA LEU A 444 18.21 -16.41 -12.63
C LEU A 444 18.07 -16.17 -11.12
N LYS A 445 18.34 -14.96 -10.64
CA LYS A 445 18.13 -14.57 -9.24
C LYS A 445 16.67 -14.69 -8.82
N GLY A 446 15.74 -14.43 -9.75
CA GLY A 446 14.29 -14.58 -9.58
C GLY A 446 13.51 -13.30 -9.54
N ILE A 447 14.11 -12.23 -10.02
CA ILE A 447 13.48 -10.93 -10.20
C ILE A 447 12.79 -10.94 -11.55
N ILE A 448 11.54 -10.49 -11.58
CA ILE A 448 10.75 -10.35 -12.82
C ILE A 448 10.71 -8.86 -13.20
N PRO A 449 11.32 -8.46 -14.33
CA PRO A 449 11.24 -7.11 -14.86
C PRO A 449 9.81 -6.73 -15.28
N MET A 450 9.40 -5.49 -15.04
CA MET A 450 8.06 -5.00 -15.44
C MET A 450 7.86 -5.08 -16.95
N SER A 451 8.89 -4.75 -17.74
CA SER A 451 8.86 -4.82 -19.20
C SER A 451 8.47 -6.19 -19.75
N LEU A 452 8.86 -7.27 -19.06
CA LEU A 452 8.45 -8.62 -19.42
C LEU A 452 6.97 -8.84 -19.10
N THR A 453 6.51 -8.46 -17.91
CA THR A 453 5.09 -8.61 -17.53
C THR A 453 4.17 -7.81 -18.46
N GLU A 454 4.54 -6.58 -18.80
CA GLU A 454 3.77 -5.70 -19.69
C GLU A 454 3.67 -6.25 -21.11
N LEU A 455 4.80 -6.71 -21.67
CA LEU A 455 4.82 -7.36 -22.97
C LEU A 455 3.88 -8.57 -23.00
N LEU A 456 4.00 -9.47 -22.01
CA LEU A 456 3.13 -10.64 -21.93
C LEU A 456 1.66 -10.26 -21.70
N SER A 457 1.39 -9.20 -20.95
CA SER A 457 0.03 -8.69 -20.71
C SER A 457 -0.61 -8.06 -21.95
N SER A 458 0.21 -7.60 -22.91
CA SER A 458 -0.29 -7.17 -24.22
C SER A 458 -0.80 -8.33 -25.08
N TRP A 459 -0.34 -9.55 -24.80
CA TRP A 459 -0.67 -10.75 -25.58
C TRP A 459 -1.75 -11.62 -24.95
N THR A 460 -1.94 -11.57 -23.63
CA THR A 460 -2.91 -12.41 -22.95
C THR A 460 -3.44 -11.77 -21.66
N THR A 461 -4.33 -12.47 -20.96
CA THR A 461 -4.90 -11.98 -19.70
C THR A 461 -3.88 -12.00 -18.57
N LYS A 462 -4.02 -11.09 -17.60
CA LYS A 462 -3.14 -11.03 -16.40
C LYS A 462 -3.00 -12.36 -15.66
N LYS A 463 -4.07 -13.17 -15.62
CA LYS A 463 -4.04 -14.49 -14.99
C LYS A 463 -3.08 -15.42 -15.72
N ASN A 464 -3.19 -15.49 -17.05
CA ASN A 464 -2.35 -16.34 -17.87
C ASN A 464 -0.89 -15.89 -17.83
N VAL A 465 -0.62 -14.58 -17.78
CA VAL A 465 0.74 -14.04 -17.62
C VAL A 465 1.39 -14.56 -16.35
N VAL A 466 0.68 -14.53 -15.21
CA VAL A 466 1.20 -15.04 -13.94
C VAL A 466 1.51 -16.54 -14.04
N ASP A 467 0.62 -17.33 -14.65
CA ASP A 467 0.82 -18.77 -14.84
C ASP A 467 2.06 -19.05 -15.71
N VAL A 468 2.24 -18.32 -16.80
CA VAL A 468 3.41 -18.43 -17.70
C VAL A 468 4.71 -18.03 -16.99
N LEU A 469 4.71 -16.93 -16.24
CA LEU A 469 5.88 -16.46 -15.47
C LEU A 469 6.29 -17.47 -14.39
N ILE A 470 5.32 -18.12 -13.74
CA ILE A 470 5.57 -19.20 -12.77
C ILE A 470 6.24 -20.39 -13.46
N GLN A 471 5.72 -20.82 -14.62
CA GLN A 471 6.30 -21.94 -15.37
C GLN A 471 7.74 -21.62 -15.83
N MET A 472 7.95 -20.42 -16.38
CA MET A 472 9.28 -19.93 -16.77
C MET A 472 10.25 -19.93 -15.60
N ARG A 473 9.84 -19.38 -14.45
CA ARG A 473 10.69 -19.35 -13.27
C ARG A 473 11.03 -20.75 -12.78
N GLN A 474 10.08 -21.67 -12.82
CA GLN A 474 10.30 -23.05 -12.40
C GLN A 474 11.30 -23.77 -13.31
N PHE A 475 11.17 -23.58 -14.63
CA PHE A 475 12.10 -24.11 -15.61
C PHE A 475 13.52 -23.58 -15.38
N ILE A 476 13.69 -22.26 -15.31
CA ILE A 476 14.98 -21.62 -15.05
C ILE A 476 15.61 -22.19 -13.78
N PHE A 477 14.84 -22.24 -12.68
CA PHE A 477 15.33 -22.73 -11.40
C PHE A 477 15.80 -24.18 -11.47
N ASN A 478 15.04 -25.06 -12.13
CA ASN A 478 15.42 -26.46 -12.27
C ASN A 478 16.72 -26.61 -13.08
N GLU A 479 16.80 -26.01 -14.27
CA GLU A 479 17.97 -26.15 -15.15
C GLU A 479 19.24 -25.58 -14.49
N ILE A 480 19.19 -24.39 -13.88
CA ILE A 480 20.40 -23.83 -13.24
C ILE A 480 20.84 -24.65 -12.02
N PHE A 481 19.91 -25.31 -11.33
CA PHE A 481 20.30 -26.16 -10.21
C PHE A 481 20.88 -27.48 -10.69
N GLU A 482 20.27 -28.11 -11.69
CA GLU A 482 20.68 -29.41 -12.23
C GLU A 482 21.98 -29.34 -13.03
N GLU A 483 22.12 -28.36 -13.93
CA GLU A 483 23.22 -28.28 -14.88
C GLU A 483 24.42 -27.47 -14.37
N VAL A 484 24.20 -26.54 -13.42
CA VAL A 484 25.26 -25.62 -12.95
C VAL A 484 25.54 -25.82 -11.47
N TRP A 485 24.55 -25.56 -10.61
CA TRP A 485 24.80 -25.46 -9.17
C TRP A 485 25.18 -26.80 -8.51
N ILE A 486 24.45 -27.88 -8.81
CA ILE A 486 24.71 -29.22 -8.25
C ILE A 486 26.06 -29.77 -8.75
N PRO A 487 26.39 -29.73 -10.05
CA PRO A 487 27.71 -30.13 -10.56
C PRO A 487 28.84 -29.32 -9.92
N ARG A 488 28.71 -27.99 -9.85
CA ARG A 488 29.68 -27.13 -9.17
C ARG A 488 29.85 -27.50 -7.69
N CYS A 489 28.78 -27.79 -6.98
CA CYS A 489 28.85 -28.22 -5.58
C CYS A 489 29.58 -29.55 -5.41
N SER A 490 29.38 -30.48 -6.35
CA SER A 490 30.08 -31.76 -6.39
C SER A 490 31.58 -31.57 -6.64
N HIS A 491 31.93 -30.75 -7.63
CA HIS A 491 33.33 -30.41 -7.93
C HIS A 491 34.03 -29.74 -6.73
N LEU A 492 33.38 -28.76 -6.10
CA LEU A 492 33.92 -28.10 -4.91
C LEU A 492 34.12 -29.07 -3.74
N LYS A 493 33.26 -30.10 -3.60
CA LYS A 493 33.41 -31.13 -2.56
C LYS A 493 34.62 -32.01 -2.83
N GLU A 494 34.90 -32.34 -4.08
CA GLU A 494 36.08 -33.09 -4.49
C GLU A 494 37.35 -32.26 -4.31
N PHE A 495 37.34 -31.00 -4.73
CA PHE A 495 38.44 -30.05 -4.51
C PHE A 495 38.77 -29.86 -3.02
N LYS A 496 37.75 -29.77 -2.16
CA LYS A 496 37.96 -29.74 -0.70
C LYS A 496 38.58 -31.03 -0.16
N ARG A 497 38.24 -32.19 -0.75
CA ARG A 497 38.80 -33.50 -0.35
C ARG A 497 40.27 -33.62 -0.77
N SER A 498 40.64 -33.17 -1.97
CA SER A 498 42.04 -33.18 -2.42
C SER A 498 42.93 -32.28 -1.55
N MET A 499 42.39 -31.16 -1.06
CA MET A 499 43.06 -30.27 -0.09
C MET A 499 43.02 -30.77 1.36
N GLY A 500 42.48 -31.97 1.63
CA GLY A 500 42.43 -32.56 2.97
C GLY A 500 41.53 -31.82 3.97
N LEU A 501 40.54 -31.07 3.49
CA LEU A 501 39.57 -30.32 4.31
C LEU A 501 38.37 -31.20 4.71
N THR A 502 38.47 -31.82 5.89
CA THR A 502 37.37 -32.62 6.47
C THR A 502 36.40 -31.76 7.29
N LYS A 503 35.18 -32.26 7.53
CA LYS A 503 34.19 -31.59 8.42
C LYS A 503 34.76 -31.32 9.82
N LYS A 504 35.65 -32.20 10.31
CA LYS A 504 36.28 -32.08 11.63
C LYS A 504 37.22 -30.87 11.71
N LYS A 505 38.07 -30.66 10.70
CA LYS A 505 38.94 -29.47 10.62
C LYS A 505 38.12 -28.17 10.59
N LYS A 506 37.00 -28.13 9.86
CA LYS A 506 36.13 -26.93 9.81
C LYS A 506 35.53 -26.52 11.16
N LEU A 507 35.37 -27.46 12.10
CA LEU A 507 34.87 -27.19 13.45
C LEU A 507 35.97 -26.66 14.38
N GLU A 508 37.23 -26.95 14.08
CA GLU A 508 38.41 -26.47 14.81
C GLU A 508 38.72 -25.00 14.46
N PHE A 509 38.47 -24.60 13.20
CA PHE A 509 38.55 -23.20 12.74
C PHE A 509 37.26 -22.43 13.05
N LYS A 510 36.99 -22.11 14.32
CA LYS A 510 36.05 -21.00 14.63
C LYS A 510 36.81 -19.69 14.42
N SER A 511 36.54 -18.99 13.31
CA SER A 511 37.21 -17.73 13.03
C SER A 511 36.85 -16.68 14.10
N VAL A 512 37.88 -16.03 14.65
CA VAL A 512 37.83 -14.97 15.67
C VAL A 512 37.93 -13.57 15.03
N ARG A 513 37.93 -13.48 13.69
CA ARG A 513 38.12 -12.22 12.98
C ARG A 513 36.89 -11.88 12.13
N SER A 514 36.16 -10.86 12.58
CA SER A 514 35.23 -10.11 11.73
C SER A 514 36.03 -9.50 10.58
N LEU A 515 35.56 -9.72 9.34
CA LEU A 515 36.04 -8.96 8.17
C LEU A 515 35.97 -7.46 8.47
N PRO A 516 36.92 -6.64 7.95
CA PRO A 516 36.78 -5.19 7.98
C PRO A 516 35.44 -4.82 7.36
N SER A 517 34.69 -3.92 7.99
CA SER A 517 33.50 -3.37 7.35
C SER A 517 33.96 -2.63 6.11
N ASN A 518 33.67 -3.18 4.93
CA ASN A 518 33.67 -2.37 3.72
C ASN A 518 32.55 -1.35 3.90
N ASN A 519 32.91 -0.20 4.47
CA ASN A 519 32.12 1.01 4.40
C ASN A 519 32.11 1.40 2.92
N SER A 520 31.18 0.83 2.16
CA SER A 520 30.84 1.38 0.86
C SER A 520 30.37 2.81 1.12
N SER A 521 31.18 3.74 0.66
CA SER A 521 30.95 5.18 0.66
C SER A 521 29.49 5.50 0.32
N ASN A 522 28.94 6.47 1.06
CA ASN A 522 27.72 7.21 0.74
C ASN A 522 27.72 7.64 -0.73
N ASN A 523 27.22 6.79 -1.60
CA ASN A 523 26.62 7.23 -2.84
C ASN A 523 25.17 7.57 -2.49
N ASN A 524 24.63 8.64 -3.06
CA ASN A 524 23.23 9.05 -2.91
C ASN A 524 22.30 7.97 -3.49
N ILE A 525 22.17 6.84 -2.80
CA ILE A 525 21.34 5.71 -3.20
C ILE A 525 20.00 5.88 -2.52
N ILE A 526 18.93 5.82 -3.30
CA ILE A 526 17.55 5.85 -2.82
C ILE A 526 17.38 4.81 -1.73
N HIS A 527 16.87 5.19 -0.58
CA HIS A 527 16.43 4.26 0.44
C HIS A 527 14.94 4.48 0.67
N TYR A 528 14.19 3.38 0.66
CA TYR A 528 12.79 3.41 1.07
C TYR A 528 12.74 3.50 2.58
N ASP A 529 12.33 4.63 3.13
CA ASP A 529 12.12 4.75 4.56
C ASP A 529 10.71 5.30 4.83
N SER A 530 10.24 5.11 6.07
CA SER A 530 9.01 5.69 6.62
C SER A 530 7.66 5.12 6.18
N LEU A 531 7.60 4.01 5.42
CA LEU A 531 6.33 3.41 4.97
C LEU A 531 5.45 4.37 4.17
N ASP A 532 6.06 5.17 3.30
CA ASP A 532 5.33 6.09 2.41
C ASP A 532 4.33 5.36 1.51
N SER A 533 4.62 4.11 1.17
CA SER A 533 3.69 3.20 0.48
C SER A 533 2.37 3.01 1.26
N VAL A 534 2.43 2.92 2.59
CA VAL A 534 1.25 2.81 3.47
C VAL A 534 0.52 4.16 3.55
N ARG A 535 1.24 5.29 3.57
CA ARG A 535 0.61 6.63 3.51
C ARG A 535 -0.16 6.82 2.21
N ASN A 536 0.46 6.51 1.09
CA ASN A 536 -0.15 6.58 -0.24
C ASN A 536 -1.39 5.69 -0.35
N TYR A 537 -1.39 4.52 0.27
CA TYR A 537 -2.59 3.68 0.37
C TYR A 537 -3.69 4.33 1.23
N ILE A 538 -3.33 4.95 2.36
CA ILE A 538 -4.31 5.61 3.24
C ILE A 538 -4.92 6.83 2.56
N TYR A 539 -4.12 7.69 1.94
CA TYR A 539 -4.62 8.94 1.34
C TYR A 539 -5.25 8.72 -0.04
N PHE A 540 -4.62 7.92 -0.90
CA PHE A 540 -4.97 7.82 -2.31
C PHE A 540 -5.46 6.43 -2.72
N GLY A 541 -5.39 5.42 -1.84
CA GLY A 541 -5.80 4.06 -2.18
C GLY A 541 -4.84 3.34 -3.13
N LYS A 542 -3.62 3.88 -3.32
CA LYS A 542 -2.57 3.25 -4.14
C LYS A 542 -2.28 1.84 -3.63
N ASN A 543 -2.06 0.90 -4.57
CA ASN A 543 -1.57 -0.42 -4.21
C ASN A 543 -0.17 -0.28 -3.60
N ILE A 544 -0.01 -0.80 -2.38
CA ILE A 544 1.22 -0.64 -1.61
C ILE A 544 2.40 -1.35 -2.28
N ILE A 545 2.17 -2.46 -3.01
CA ILE A 545 3.24 -3.16 -3.74
C ILE A 545 3.64 -2.37 -4.99
N GLU A 546 2.67 -1.84 -5.74
CA GLU A 546 2.90 -1.04 -6.95
C GLU A 546 3.67 0.26 -6.66
N PHE A 547 3.61 0.76 -5.41
CA PHE A 547 4.46 1.86 -4.97
C PHE A 547 5.95 1.58 -5.21
N TYR A 548 6.39 0.32 -5.10
CA TYR A 548 7.79 -0.07 -5.33
C TYR A 548 8.06 -0.47 -6.78
N THR A 549 7.05 -0.49 -7.65
CA THR A 549 7.18 -0.83 -9.07
C THR A 549 7.25 0.43 -9.96
N ASN A 550 6.55 1.51 -9.59
CA ASN A 550 6.31 2.67 -10.46
C ASN A 550 7.12 3.94 -10.09
N LEU A 551 8.44 3.83 -9.90
CA LEU A 551 9.26 4.97 -9.43
C LEU A 551 10.03 5.72 -10.52
N THR A 552 9.54 5.65 -11.75
CA THR A 552 10.15 6.25 -12.95
C THR A 552 9.18 7.13 -13.74
N LEU A 553 8.23 7.79 -13.06
CA LEU A 553 7.46 8.90 -13.63
C LEU A 553 7.62 10.17 -12.80
#